data_AF-A0A5B7LK97-F1
#
_entry.id   AF-A0A5B7LK97-F1
#
_cell.length_a   1.000
_cell.length_b   1.000
_cell.length_c   1.000
_cell.angle_alpha   90.00
_cell.angle_beta   90.00
_cell.angle_gamma   90.00
#
_symmetry.space_group_name_H-M   'P 1'
#
loop_
_entity.id
_entity.type
_entity.pdbx_description
1 polymer ?
#
loop_
_entity_poly.entity_id
_entity_poly.type
_entity_poly.pdbx_seq_one_letter_code
_entity_poly.pdbx_strand_id
1 'polypeptide(L)'
;HRDITFRKLYLKRKLIYDAAVEGDLLLKLNNYRYNKDFCKDIRWSLGDFGDIIMGTDMEGIGYSKVVENNLRSIFGTGEKAQQHRKQWWNESKAQIWTAMMYSVKKRLKGNFIWICKLNVAVNIEPQIYRWIREWGRDYVSELPTEVQKLKEKC
;
A
#
# COMPACT_ATOMS: atom_id res chain seq x y z
N HIS A 1 -16.15 5.66 25.76
CA HIS A 1 -14.91 4.90 25.47
C HIS A 1 -15.12 3.57 24.70
N ARG A 2 -16.14 2.74 24.97
CA ARG A 2 -16.34 1.46 24.23
C ARG A 2 -16.61 1.61 22.72
N ASP A 3 -17.18 2.72 22.29
CA ASP A 3 -17.53 2.99 20.87
C ASP A 3 -16.30 3.21 19.96
N ILE A 4 -15.32 4.02 20.40
CA ILE A 4 -14.14 4.35 19.56
C ILE A 4 -13.27 3.12 19.29
N THR A 5 -13.07 2.27 20.30
CA THR A 5 -12.33 1.01 20.14
C THR A 5 -13.02 0.09 19.13
N PHE A 6 -14.34 0.00 19.18
CA PHE A 6 -15.12 -0.77 18.21
C PHE A 6 -14.99 -0.23 16.79
N ARG A 7 -15.10 1.09 16.60
CA ARG A 7 -14.90 1.74 15.28
C ARG A 7 -13.51 1.48 14.70
N LYS A 8 -12.46 1.56 15.52
CA LYS A 8 -11.08 1.25 15.09
C LYS A 8 -10.89 -0.23 14.75
N LEU A 9 -11.56 -1.14 15.44
CA LEU A 9 -11.57 -2.57 15.10
C LEU A 9 -12.30 -2.82 13.78
N TYR A 10 -13.44 -2.15 13.58
CA TYR A 10 -14.21 -2.22 12.33
C TYR A 10 -13.38 -1.71 11.15
N LEU A 11 -12.73 -0.55 11.30
CA LEU A 11 -11.79 -0.01 10.32
C LEU A 11 -10.68 -1.02 9.99
N LYS A 12 -10.06 -1.64 11.00
CA LYS A 12 -9.00 -2.64 10.78
C LYS A 12 -9.49 -3.80 9.92
N ARG A 13 -10.70 -4.31 10.16
CA ARG A 13 -11.28 -5.41 9.38
C ARG A 13 -11.53 -5.00 7.93
N LYS A 14 -12.05 -3.79 7.69
CA LYS A 14 -12.28 -3.27 6.33
C LYS A 14 -10.96 -3.07 5.58
N LEU A 15 -9.98 -2.42 6.21
CA LEU A 15 -8.66 -2.22 5.61
C LEU A 15 -7.93 -3.54 5.30
N ILE A 16 -8.05 -4.55 6.16
CA ILE A 16 -7.51 -5.89 5.89
C ILE A 16 -8.15 -6.51 4.65
N TYR A 17 -9.47 -6.33 4.47
CA TYR A 17 -10.16 -6.84 3.29
C TYR A 17 -9.67 -6.15 2.01
N ASP A 18 -9.63 -4.82 2.01
CA ASP A 18 -9.18 -4.03 0.86
C ASP A 18 -7.72 -4.36 0.51
N ALA A 19 -6.85 -4.45 1.51
CA ALA A 19 -5.45 -4.82 1.33
C ALA A 19 -5.30 -6.25 0.78
N ALA A 20 -6.10 -7.21 1.24
CA ALA A 20 -6.05 -8.58 0.71
C ALA A 20 -6.48 -8.66 -0.76
N VAL A 21 -7.49 -7.87 -1.14
CA VAL A 21 -7.93 -7.76 -2.54
C VAL A 21 -6.84 -7.09 -3.39
N GLU A 22 -6.28 -5.97 -2.94
CA GLU A 22 -5.20 -5.26 -3.63
C GLU A 22 -4.02 -6.19 -3.89
N GLY A 23 -3.54 -6.92 -2.88
CA GLY A 23 -2.44 -7.86 -3.04
C GLY A 23 -2.73 -9.02 -4.01
N ASP A 24 -3.98 -9.49 -4.10
CA ASP A 24 -4.39 -10.47 -5.10
C ASP A 24 -4.40 -9.90 -6.52
N LEU A 25 -4.88 -8.67 -6.69
CA LEU A 25 -4.92 -7.97 -7.96
C LEU A 25 -3.51 -7.65 -8.48
N LEU A 26 -2.61 -7.17 -7.61
CA LEU A 26 -1.20 -6.94 -7.95
C LEU A 26 -0.50 -8.23 -8.36
N LEU A 27 -0.81 -9.35 -7.70
CA LEU A 27 -0.28 -10.65 -8.10
C LEU A 27 -0.79 -11.07 -9.49
N LYS A 28 -2.06 -10.83 -9.79
CA LYS A 28 -2.64 -11.09 -11.13
C LYS A 28 -2.03 -10.20 -12.20
N LEU A 29 -1.86 -8.91 -11.92
CA LEU A 29 -1.19 -7.95 -12.79
C LEU A 29 0.21 -8.44 -13.16
N ASN A 30 0.94 -8.99 -12.19
CA ASN A 30 2.25 -9.57 -12.41
C ASN A 30 2.22 -11.03 -12.91
N ASN A 31 1.12 -11.46 -13.54
CA ASN A 31 0.95 -12.80 -14.12
C ASN A 31 1.24 -13.94 -13.15
N TYR A 32 0.84 -13.77 -11.88
CA TYR A 32 1.12 -14.71 -10.77
C TYR A 32 2.60 -14.99 -10.51
N ARG A 33 3.51 -14.12 -10.96
CA ARG A 33 4.95 -14.26 -10.72
C ARG A 33 5.34 -13.69 -9.36
N TYR A 34 6.10 -14.47 -8.59
CA TYR A 34 6.64 -14.05 -7.29
C TYR A 34 8.05 -13.47 -7.46
N ASN A 35 8.14 -12.28 -8.06
CA ASN A 35 9.41 -11.64 -8.38
C ASN A 35 9.57 -10.27 -7.71
N LYS A 36 10.66 -9.57 -8.04
CA LYS A 36 10.96 -8.24 -7.51
C LYS A 36 9.90 -7.20 -7.86
N ASP A 37 9.22 -7.32 -8.98
CA ASP A 37 8.23 -6.34 -9.43
C ASP A 37 7.01 -6.40 -8.53
N PHE A 38 6.42 -7.60 -8.37
CA PHE A 38 5.33 -7.82 -7.42
C PHE A 38 5.67 -7.33 -6.00
N CYS A 39 6.87 -7.63 -5.49
CA CYS A 39 7.24 -7.19 -4.14
C CYS A 39 7.39 -5.68 -3.99
N LYS A 40 7.74 -4.97 -5.07
CA LYS A 40 7.81 -3.51 -5.06
C LYS A 40 6.40 -2.93 -5.13
N ASP A 41 5.51 -3.49 -5.93
CA ASP A 41 4.12 -3.02 -6.03
C ASP A 41 3.39 -3.21 -4.69
N ILE A 42 3.60 -4.36 -4.02
CA ILE A 42 3.12 -4.57 -2.64
C ILE A 42 3.66 -3.49 -1.69
N ARG A 43 4.94 -3.10 -1.82
CA ARG A 43 5.54 -2.04 -0.99
C ARG A 43 4.92 -0.68 -1.28
N TRP A 44 4.66 -0.35 -2.54
CA TRP A 44 4.08 0.93 -2.95
C TRP A 44 2.64 1.06 -2.48
N SER A 45 1.77 0.11 -2.81
CA SER A 45 0.38 0.12 -2.36
C SER A 45 0.25 0.04 -0.83
N LEU A 46 1.12 -0.72 -0.12
CA LEU A 46 1.13 -0.69 1.35
C LEU A 46 1.49 0.68 1.91
N GLY A 47 2.48 1.34 1.30
CA GLY A 47 2.89 2.69 1.66
C GLY A 47 1.74 3.67 1.48
N ASP A 48 1.01 3.58 0.37
CA ASP A 48 -0.11 4.47 0.06
C ASP A 48 -1.32 4.23 0.98
N PHE A 49 -1.65 2.98 1.31
CA PHE A 49 -2.59 2.70 2.41
C PHE A 49 -2.15 3.38 3.71
N GLY A 50 -0.85 3.38 3.99
CA GLY A 50 -0.29 4.06 5.16
C GLY A 50 -0.51 5.55 5.13
N ASP A 51 -0.20 6.21 4.02
CA ASP A 51 -0.38 7.67 3.88
C ASP A 51 -1.86 8.08 3.88
N ILE A 52 -2.75 7.29 3.28
CA ILE A 52 -4.21 7.48 3.39
C ILE A 52 -4.63 7.40 4.86
N ILE A 53 -4.19 6.37 5.58
CA ILE A 53 -4.53 6.22 7.00
C ILE A 53 -3.92 7.33 7.85
N MET A 54 -2.71 7.81 7.55
CA MET A 54 -2.03 8.86 8.31
C MET A 54 -2.49 10.29 7.95
N GLY A 55 -3.16 10.46 6.80
CA GLY A 55 -3.62 11.75 6.30
C GLY A 55 -2.49 12.54 5.62
N THR A 56 -1.54 11.82 5.02
CA THR A 56 -0.35 12.34 4.33
C THR A 56 -0.31 11.94 2.86
N ASP A 57 -1.39 11.35 2.36
CA ASP A 57 -1.57 11.03 0.95
C ASP A 57 -1.69 12.30 0.09
N MET A 58 -1.05 12.29 -1.08
CA MET A 58 -0.95 13.40 -2.02
C MET A 58 -1.97 13.32 -3.15
N GLU A 59 -2.68 12.21 -3.35
CA GLU A 59 -3.72 12.11 -4.37
C GLU A 59 -4.91 13.00 -3.99
N GLY A 60 -5.57 12.68 -2.87
CA GLY A 60 -6.62 13.53 -2.30
C GLY A 60 -7.77 13.90 -3.26
N ILE A 61 -8.08 13.08 -4.27
CA ILE A 61 -9.08 13.33 -5.30
C ILE A 61 -10.25 12.32 -5.20
N GLY A 62 -11.46 12.73 -5.61
CA GLY A 62 -12.60 11.82 -5.75
C GLY A 62 -12.93 11.02 -4.49
N TYR A 63 -12.93 9.69 -4.60
CA TYR A 63 -13.23 8.79 -3.48
C TYR A 63 -12.21 8.89 -2.34
N SER A 64 -10.96 9.29 -2.59
CA SER A 64 -9.95 9.48 -1.55
C SER A 64 -10.34 10.60 -0.57
N LYS A 65 -11.06 11.63 -1.03
CA LYS A 65 -11.67 12.64 -0.14
C LYS A 65 -12.75 12.06 0.76
N VAL A 66 -13.56 11.13 0.24
CA VAL A 66 -14.60 10.44 1.01
C VAL A 66 -13.95 9.56 2.09
N VAL A 67 -12.89 8.83 1.73
CA VAL A 67 -12.10 8.03 2.68
C VAL A 67 -11.49 8.90 3.77
N GLU A 68 -10.87 10.03 3.42
CA GLU A 68 -10.32 10.97 4.40
C GLU A 68 -11.40 11.50 5.36
N ASN A 69 -12.58 11.85 4.86
CA ASN A 69 -13.70 12.28 5.70
C ASN A 69 -14.18 11.16 6.65
N ASN A 70 -14.23 9.92 6.17
CA ASN A 70 -14.57 8.77 7.01
C ASN A 70 -13.51 8.57 8.12
N LEU A 71 -12.22 8.71 7.81
CA LEU A 71 -11.14 8.62 8.79
C LEU A 71 -11.23 9.75 9.83
N ARG A 72 -11.54 10.98 9.42
CA ARG A 72 -11.81 12.10 10.35
C ARG A 72 -12.98 11.80 11.29
N SER A 73 -14.03 11.13 10.82
CA SER A 73 -15.15 10.75 11.69
C SER A 73 -14.80 9.68 12.75
N ILE A 74 -13.76 8.88 12.50
CA ILE A 74 -13.27 7.83 13.41
C ILE A 74 -12.24 8.38 14.39
N PHE A 75 -11.29 9.19 13.90
CA PHE A 75 -10.13 9.65 14.67
C PHE A 75 -10.26 11.08 15.21
N GLY A 76 -11.24 11.84 14.72
CA GLY A 76 -11.37 13.27 14.97
C GLY A 76 -10.54 14.13 14.02
N THR A 77 -10.48 15.42 14.31
CA THR A 77 -9.73 16.44 13.56
C THR A 77 -8.66 17.10 14.46
N GLY A 78 -7.69 17.77 13.84
CA GLY A 78 -6.58 18.46 14.53
C GLY A 78 -5.33 17.59 14.77
N GLU A 79 -4.31 18.18 15.39
CA GLU A 79 -2.98 17.58 15.52
C GLU A 79 -2.97 16.26 16.31
N LYS A 80 -3.71 16.19 17.42
CA LYS A 80 -3.84 14.97 18.23
C LYS A 80 -4.44 13.82 17.42
N ALA A 81 -5.40 14.10 16.54
CA ALA A 81 -6.00 13.09 15.67
C ALA A 81 -4.97 12.53 14.67
N GLN A 82 -4.12 13.37 14.10
CA GLN A 82 -3.03 12.92 13.23
C GLN A 82 -2.03 12.02 13.97
N GLN A 83 -1.66 12.37 15.20
CA GLN A 83 -0.78 11.52 16.01
C GLN A 83 -1.42 10.16 16.31
N HIS A 84 -2.72 10.12 16.65
CA HIS A 84 -3.45 8.87 16.86
C HIS A 84 -3.55 8.01 15.60
N ARG A 85 -3.72 8.62 14.42
CA ARG A 85 -3.71 7.93 13.12
C ARG A 85 -2.34 7.28 12.85
N LYS A 86 -1.25 8.02 13.07
CA LYS A 86 0.13 7.51 12.94
C LYS A 86 0.42 6.34 13.89
N GLN A 87 -0.01 6.44 15.16
CA GLN A 87 0.13 5.35 16.12
C GLN A 87 -0.64 4.10 15.68
N TRP A 88 -1.92 4.28 15.30
CA TRP A 88 -2.75 3.17 14.84
C TRP A 88 -2.17 2.48 13.60
N TRP A 89 -1.62 3.24 12.64
CA TRP A 89 -0.94 2.68 11.48
C TRP A 89 0.29 1.88 11.89
N ASN A 90 1.14 2.42 12.77
CA ASN A 90 2.34 1.71 13.24
C ASN A 90 2.02 0.38 13.92
N GLU A 91 0.93 0.30 14.67
CA GLU A 91 0.44 -0.93 15.30
C GLU A 91 -0.18 -1.92 14.29
N SER A 92 -0.65 -1.44 13.13
CA SER A 92 -1.47 -2.22 12.20
C SER A 92 -0.74 -2.63 10.91
N LYS A 93 0.29 -1.88 10.48
CA LYS A 93 0.96 -2.03 9.18
C LYS A 93 1.47 -3.44 8.87
N ALA A 94 1.98 -4.17 9.86
CA ALA A 94 2.42 -5.55 9.68
C ALA A 94 1.25 -6.51 9.41
N GLN A 95 0.09 -6.26 10.03
CA GLN A 95 -1.13 -7.03 9.78
C GLN A 95 -1.69 -6.72 8.38
N ILE A 96 -1.64 -5.45 7.96
CA ILE A 96 -2.07 -5.04 6.61
C ILE A 96 -1.17 -5.65 5.54
N TRP A 97 0.16 -5.61 5.72
CA TRP A 97 1.09 -6.30 4.83
C TRP A 97 0.80 -7.81 4.74
N THR A 98 0.54 -8.45 5.88
CA THR A 98 0.21 -9.88 5.91
C THR A 98 -1.08 -10.17 5.14
N ALA A 99 -2.04 -9.24 5.17
CA ALA A 99 -3.27 -9.33 4.39
C ALA A 99 -3.01 -9.22 2.88
N MET A 100 -2.20 -8.26 2.44
CA MET A 100 -1.80 -8.16 1.02
C MET A 100 -1.11 -9.43 0.52
N MET A 101 -0.31 -10.08 1.38
CA MET A 101 0.36 -11.32 1.04
C MET A 101 -0.53 -12.58 1.15
N TYR A 102 -1.83 -12.43 1.44
CA TYR A 102 -2.73 -13.57 1.69
C TYR A 102 -2.83 -14.52 0.48
N SER A 103 -2.93 -14.01 -0.75
CA SER A 103 -2.98 -14.86 -1.95
C SER A 103 -1.71 -15.67 -2.17
N VAL A 104 -0.55 -15.10 -1.85
CA VAL A 104 0.74 -15.81 -1.87
C VAL A 104 0.77 -16.87 -0.78
N LYS A 105 0.34 -16.52 0.44
CA LYS A 105 0.23 -17.44 1.58
C LYS A 105 -0.70 -18.62 1.30
N LYS A 106 -1.81 -18.41 0.60
CA LYS A 106 -2.74 -19.48 0.24
C LYS A 106 -2.07 -20.56 -0.63
N ARG A 107 -1.12 -20.18 -1.48
CA ARG A 107 -0.39 -21.08 -2.38
C ARG A 107 0.88 -21.65 -1.74
N LEU A 108 1.66 -20.82 -1.07
CA LEU A 108 2.99 -21.15 -0.54
C LEU A 108 3.01 -21.47 0.95
N LYS A 109 1.86 -21.44 1.63
CA LYS A 109 1.72 -21.62 3.08
C LYS A 109 2.69 -20.72 3.83
N GLY A 110 3.47 -21.25 4.78
CA GLY A 110 4.42 -20.49 5.59
C GLY A 110 5.57 -19.82 4.81
N ASN A 111 5.87 -20.30 3.59
CA ASN A 111 7.00 -19.79 2.81
C ASN A 111 6.74 -18.42 2.17
N PHE A 112 5.51 -17.89 2.27
CA PHE A 112 5.16 -16.57 1.74
C PHE A 112 6.01 -15.43 2.33
N ILE A 113 6.46 -15.60 3.57
CA ILE A 113 7.23 -14.59 4.31
C ILE A 113 8.60 -14.31 3.67
N TRP A 114 9.10 -15.25 2.86
CA TRP A 114 10.39 -15.14 2.19
C TRP A 114 10.30 -14.53 0.79
N ILE A 115 9.08 -14.39 0.24
CA ILE A 115 8.88 -13.82 -1.11
C ILE A 115 9.17 -12.33 -1.11
N CYS A 116 8.47 -11.59 -0.25
CA CYS A 116 8.68 -10.17 -0.05
C CYS A 116 9.12 -9.93 1.38
N LYS A 117 10.18 -9.13 1.58
CA LYS A 117 10.72 -8.90 2.92
C LYS A 117 9.84 -7.91 3.69
N LEU A 118 9.20 -8.37 4.77
CA LEU A 118 8.33 -7.55 5.63
C LEU A 118 9.02 -6.26 6.10
N ASN A 119 10.25 -6.35 6.60
CA ASN A 119 11.00 -5.22 7.15
C ASN A 119 11.25 -4.09 6.13
N VAL A 120 11.34 -4.43 4.84
CA VAL A 120 11.49 -3.45 3.76
C VAL A 120 10.16 -2.80 3.43
N ALA A 121 9.06 -3.56 3.46
CA ALA A 121 7.74 -3.06 3.10
C ALA A 121 7.13 -2.15 4.19
N VAL A 122 7.32 -2.45 5.48
CA VAL A 122 6.74 -1.67 6.58
C VAL A 122 7.56 -0.45 7.01
N ASN A 123 8.69 -0.20 6.34
CA ASN A 123 9.49 0.99 6.56
C ASN A 123 8.72 2.21 6.06
N ILE A 124 8.51 3.18 6.94
CA ILE A 124 7.75 4.39 6.60
C ILE A 124 8.71 5.39 5.97
N GLU A 125 8.47 5.72 4.71
CA GLU A 125 9.16 6.76 3.95
C GLU A 125 8.10 7.75 3.44
N PRO A 126 8.40 9.05 3.27
CA PRO A 126 7.46 10.00 2.66
C PRO A 126 6.95 9.51 1.30
N GLN A 127 5.67 9.73 0.99
CA GLN A 127 5.05 9.23 -0.25
C GLN A 127 5.82 9.63 -1.51
N ILE A 128 6.23 10.90 -1.61
CA ILE A 128 6.99 11.39 -2.74
C ILE A 128 8.31 10.64 -2.96
N TYR A 129 8.96 10.15 -1.89
CA TYR A 129 10.20 9.37 -2.03
C TYR A 129 9.91 8.00 -2.63
N ARG A 130 8.77 7.40 -2.29
CA ARG A 130 8.34 6.12 -2.86
C ARG A 130 7.94 6.28 -4.32
N TRP A 131 7.15 7.29 -4.64
CA TRP A 131 6.73 7.56 -6.02
C TRP A 131 7.90 7.90 -6.95
N ILE A 132 8.93 8.63 -6.49
CA ILE A 132 10.14 8.83 -7.30
C ILE A 132 10.85 7.50 -7.60
N ARG A 133 10.87 6.56 -6.66
CA ARG A 133 11.46 5.23 -6.87
C ARG A 133 10.63 4.37 -7.83
N GLU A 134 9.32 4.51 -7.79
CA GLU A 134 8.39 3.86 -8.71
C GLU A 134 8.55 4.44 -10.12
N TRP A 135 8.37 5.75 -10.27
CA TRP A 135 8.56 6.47 -11.53
C TRP A 135 9.92 6.18 -12.18
N GLY A 136 11.00 6.17 -11.40
CA GLY A 136 12.33 5.85 -11.91
C GLY A 136 12.45 4.42 -12.47
N ARG A 137 11.68 3.46 -11.96
CA ARG A 137 11.62 2.11 -12.55
C ARG A 137 10.84 2.09 -13.83
N ASP A 138 9.70 2.77 -13.86
CA ASP A 138 8.84 2.84 -15.03
C ASP A 138 9.60 3.48 -16.18
N TYR A 139 10.27 4.60 -15.93
CA TYR A 139 11.15 5.27 -16.89
C TYR A 139 12.20 4.33 -17.48
N VAL A 140 12.93 3.57 -16.64
CA VAL A 140 13.97 2.63 -17.13
C VAL A 140 13.37 1.46 -17.90
N SER A 141 12.12 1.07 -17.62
CA SER A 141 11.40 0.03 -18.35
C SER A 141 10.89 0.53 -19.71
N GLU A 142 10.44 1.79 -19.78
CA GLU A 142 9.86 2.40 -20.99
C GLU A 142 10.95 2.84 -21.98
N LEU A 143 12.04 3.44 -21.50
CA LEU A 143 13.11 4.01 -22.32
C LEU A 143 13.63 3.09 -23.45
N PRO A 144 14.00 1.82 -23.22
CA PRO A 144 14.49 0.97 -24.30
C PRO A 144 13.42 0.70 -25.37
N THR A 145 12.15 0.62 -24.97
CA THR A 145 11.02 0.41 -25.89
C THR A 145 10.81 1.64 -26.78
N GLU A 146 10.84 2.85 -26.19
CA GLU A 146 10.69 4.09 -26.95
C GLU A 146 11.88 4.34 -27.87
N VAL A 147 13.11 4.06 -27.42
CA VAL A 147 14.31 4.13 -28.28
C VAL A 147 14.23 3.13 -29.42
N GLN A 148 13.71 1.92 -29.19
CA GLN A 148 13.55 0.91 -30.24
C GLN A 148 12.55 1.37 -31.31
N LYS A 149 11.40 1.91 -30.91
CA LYS A 149 10.41 2.50 -31.84
C LYS A 149 11.02 3.62 -32.67
N LEU A 150 11.89 4.44 -32.07
CA LEU A 150 12.60 5.50 -32.77
C LEU A 150 13.56 4.92 -33.81
N LYS A 151 14.39 3.93 -33.44
CA LYS A 151 15.35 3.26 -34.34
C LYS A 151 14.70 2.56 -35.53
N GLU A 152 13.44 2.17 -35.41
CA GLU A 152 12.68 1.57 -36.51
C GLU A 152 12.25 2.61 -37.56
N LYS A 153 12.32 3.90 -37.25
CA LYS A 153 11.87 5.00 -38.11
C LYS A 153 12.97 5.99 -38.50
N CYS A 154 13.94 6.23 -37.61
CA CYS A 154 15.04 7.19 -37.76
C CYS A 154 16.36 6.56 -37.30
#